data_AF-A0A1R1DYU2-F1
#
_entry.id   AF-A0A1R1DYU2-F1
#
_cell.length_a   1.000
_cell.length_b   1.000
_cell.length_c   1.000
_cell.angle_alpha   90.00
_cell.angle_beta   90.00
_cell.angle_gamma   90.00
#
_symmetry.space_group_name_H-M   'P 1'
#
loop_
_entity.id
_entity.type
_entity.pdbx_description
1 polymer ?
#
loop_
_entity_poly.entity_id
_entity_poly.type
_entity_poly.pdbx_seq_one_letter_code
_entity_poly.pdbx_strand_id
1 'polypeptide(L)'
;MNRFESEVISLFHEIQQGKRGRFPNHYFAGDQGKQLLITLTRYIIEKHLNIPMEEIPQKITADLLWKNRLKPPAALHGLNFMELIELVYPNQFFPWEFKQVSYGYWMGEEGRERATKTVKYVVEEIEKIPIADLPQRINTDFFKRNRLISIMDMFGSSPYQVVEAIYPGLFQPWQFANVPLNCWKNATFIKQSMDQLLFHDLKFQNYQEALTKIKKEHFFEYRRSGLFIRAFRSSLQSVRKWISQQMACASGVN
;
A
#
# COMPACT_ATOMS: atom_id res chain seq x y z
N MET A 1 31.52 15.42 20.42
CA MET A 1 32.01 15.18 19.05
C MET A 1 33.43 14.66 19.16
N ASN A 2 33.70 13.44 18.70
CA ASN A 2 35.05 12.86 18.76
C ASN A 2 35.96 13.49 17.67
N ARG A 3 37.29 13.35 17.80
CA ARG A 3 38.27 13.95 16.89
C ARG A 3 38.05 13.57 15.42
N PHE A 4 37.72 12.31 15.15
CA PHE A 4 37.47 11.79 13.79
C PHE A 4 36.17 12.34 13.18
N GLU A 5 35.13 12.55 14.01
CA GLU A 5 33.89 13.21 13.57
C GLU A 5 34.17 14.66 13.14
N SER A 6 35.02 15.37 13.89
CA SER A 6 35.42 16.74 13.53
C SER A 6 36.22 16.81 12.24
N GLU A 7 37.05 15.81 11.97
CA GLU A 7 37.92 15.78 10.80
C GLU A 7 37.13 15.55 9.51
N VAL A 8 36.24 14.55 9.47
CA VAL A 8 35.42 14.27 8.27
C VAL A 8 34.49 15.44 7.94
N ILE A 9 33.95 16.12 8.96
CA ILE A 9 33.12 17.32 8.77
C ILE A 9 33.97 18.49 8.24
N SER A 10 35.18 18.69 8.76
CA SER A 10 36.11 19.71 8.25
C SER A 10 36.45 19.49 6.77
N LEU A 11 36.79 18.24 6.40
CA LEU A 11 37.08 17.88 5.01
C LEU A 11 35.86 18.09 4.10
N PHE A 12 34.66 17.79 4.58
CA PHE A 12 33.43 18.10 3.85
C PHE A 12 33.29 19.60 3.56
N HIS A 13 33.54 20.46 4.55
CA HIS A 13 33.51 21.92 4.36
C HIS A 13 34.57 22.43 3.39
N GLU A 14 35.80 21.89 3.44
CA GLU A 14 36.85 22.22 2.46
C GLU A 14 36.39 21.90 1.03
N ILE A 15 35.70 20.77 0.84
CA ILE A 15 35.20 20.34 -0.46
C ILE A 15 34.05 21.25 -0.93
N GLN A 16 33.14 21.61 -0.04
CA GLN A 16 32.05 22.54 -0.37
C GLN A 16 32.58 23.93 -0.75
N GLN A 17 33.64 24.38 -0.08
CA GLN A 17 34.29 25.68 -0.36
C GLN A 17 35.23 25.64 -1.58
N GLY A 18 35.39 24.50 -2.25
CA GLY A 18 36.28 24.35 -3.40
C GLY A 18 37.78 24.35 -3.07
N LYS A 19 38.16 24.38 -1.79
CA LYS A 19 39.56 24.27 -1.34
C LYS A 19 40.16 22.90 -1.66
N ARG A 20 39.29 21.89 -1.80
CA ARG A 20 39.65 20.51 -2.12
C ARG A 20 38.64 19.93 -3.12
N GLY A 21 39.09 19.18 -4.12
CA GLY A 21 38.20 18.59 -5.14
C GLY A 21 37.41 17.36 -4.66
N ARG A 22 37.98 16.56 -3.75
CA ARG A 22 37.38 15.31 -3.25
C ARG A 22 38.00 14.89 -1.91
N PHE A 23 37.36 13.98 -1.20
CA PHE A 23 37.93 13.33 -0.02
C PHE A 23 39.24 12.60 -0.38
N PRO A 24 40.16 12.39 0.59
CA PRO A 24 41.38 11.61 0.37
C PRO A 24 41.08 10.22 -0.19
N ASN A 25 42.06 9.64 -0.90
CA ASN A 25 41.92 8.29 -1.45
C ASN A 25 41.70 7.29 -0.31
N HIS A 26 40.78 6.33 -0.52
CA HIS A 26 40.42 5.29 0.46
C HIS A 26 39.92 5.79 1.82
N TYR A 27 39.57 7.08 1.95
CA TYR A 27 39.15 7.67 3.23
C TYR A 27 37.93 6.99 3.87
N PHE A 28 37.04 6.42 3.04
CA PHE A 28 35.85 5.69 3.50
C PHE A 28 35.97 4.17 3.39
N ALA A 29 37.19 3.63 3.23
CA ALA A 29 37.38 2.18 3.14
C ALA A 29 37.32 1.47 4.50
N GLY A 30 36.86 0.21 4.50
CA GLY A 30 36.77 -0.63 5.69
C GLY A 30 35.74 -0.16 6.73
N ASP A 31 35.74 -0.80 7.90
CA ASP A 31 34.75 -0.56 8.95
C ASP A 31 34.85 0.87 9.51
N GLN A 32 36.07 1.38 9.71
CA GLN A 32 36.27 2.76 10.14
C GLN A 32 35.72 3.74 9.11
N GLY A 33 35.98 3.50 7.82
CA GLY A 33 35.44 4.32 6.74
C GLY A 33 33.91 4.28 6.67
N LYS A 34 33.31 3.12 6.96
CA LYS A 34 31.84 2.99 7.09
C LYS A 34 31.30 3.83 8.25
N GLN A 35 31.98 3.88 9.39
CA GLN A 35 31.60 4.76 10.51
C GLN A 35 31.71 6.24 10.14
N LEU A 36 32.76 6.64 9.40
CA LEU A 36 32.89 8.01 8.90
C LEU A 36 31.76 8.38 7.94
N LEU A 37 31.33 7.44 7.07
CA LEU A 37 30.19 7.64 6.18
C LEU A 37 28.88 7.85 6.98
N ILE A 38 28.66 7.07 8.04
CA ILE A 38 27.49 7.23 8.92
C ILE A 38 27.50 8.62 9.57
N THR A 39 28.62 8.99 10.19
CA THR A 39 28.79 10.30 10.84
C THR A 39 28.55 11.45 9.87
N LEU A 40 29.18 11.40 8.70
CA LEU A 40 29.06 12.45 7.69
C LEU A 40 27.61 12.56 7.18
N THR A 41 26.97 11.43 6.89
CA THR A 41 25.57 11.41 6.41
C THR A 41 24.63 12.00 7.46
N ARG A 42 24.79 11.63 8.73
CA ARG A 42 24.00 12.18 9.84
C ARG A 42 24.20 13.69 9.98
N TYR A 43 25.45 14.15 9.96
CA TYR A 43 25.77 15.59 9.99
C TYR A 43 25.14 16.35 8.83
N ILE A 44 25.23 15.81 7.60
CA ILE A 44 24.66 16.46 6.42
C ILE A 44 23.14 16.62 6.59
N ILE A 45 22.44 15.58 7.02
CA ILE A 45 20.97 15.62 7.15
C ILE A 45 20.55 16.55 8.29
N GLU A 46 21.09 16.35 9.49
CA GLU A 46 20.61 17.02 10.70
C GLU A 46 21.14 18.44 10.87
N LYS A 47 22.37 18.71 10.43
CA LYS A 47 23.06 19.98 10.72
C LYS A 47 23.27 20.83 9.48
N HIS A 48 23.72 20.23 8.38
CA HIS A 48 23.99 20.99 7.16
C HIS A 48 22.69 21.36 6.42
N LEU A 49 21.79 20.40 6.26
CA LEU A 49 20.50 20.58 5.58
C LEU A 49 19.38 20.94 6.56
N ASN A 50 19.60 20.78 7.87
CA ASN A 50 18.64 21.05 8.93
C ASN A 50 17.28 20.38 8.68
N ILE A 51 17.32 19.10 8.30
CA ILE A 51 16.12 18.29 8.04
C ILE A 51 15.72 17.61 9.34
N PRO A 52 14.53 17.91 9.91
CA PRO A 52 13.99 17.20 11.06
C PRO A 52 13.76 15.72 10.73
N MET A 53 13.85 14.87 11.75
CA MET A 53 13.77 13.42 11.58
C MET A 53 12.45 12.98 10.92
N GLU A 54 11.34 13.60 11.32
CA GLU A 54 10.00 13.38 10.79
C GLU A 54 9.83 13.78 9.31
N GLU A 55 10.71 14.64 8.79
CA GLU A 55 10.68 15.10 7.40
C GLU A 55 11.63 14.31 6.49
N ILE A 56 12.49 13.44 7.05
CA ILE A 56 13.46 12.64 6.30
C ILE A 56 12.79 11.89 5.14
N PRO A 57 11.67 11.16 5.33
CA PRO A 57 11.03 10.44 4.21
C PRO A 57 10.53 11.36 3.09
N GLN A 58 10.26 12.63 3.39
CA GLN A 58 9.69 13.59 2.44
C GLN A 58 10.72 14.46 1.73
N LYS A 59 11.87 14.69 2.37
CA LYS A 59 12.92 15.60 1.88
C LYS A 59 14.14 14.85 1.34
N ILE A 60 14.47 13.68 1.86
CA ILE A 60 15.63 12.93 1.41
C ILE A 60 15.34 12.19 0.10
N THR A 61 16.21 12.42 -0.88
CA THR A 61 16.25 11.70 -2.15
C THR A 61 17.67 11.27 -2.46
N ALA A 62 17.83 10.30 -3.36
CA ALA A 62 19.15 9.87 -3.82
C ALA A 62 19.96 11.07 -4.37
N ASP A 63 19.35 11.92 -5.20
CA ASP A 63 19.98 13.12 -5.76
C ASP A 63 20.49 14.09 -4.68
N LEU A 64 19.71 14.33 -3.62
CA LEU A 64 20.11 15.19 -2.52
C LEU A 64 21.37 14.66 -1.81
N LEU A 65 21.44 13.35 -1.54
CA LEU A 65 22.62 12.73 -0.95
C LEU A 65 23.83 12.78 -1.90
N TRP A 66 23.61 12.54 -3.19
CA TRP A 66 24.67 12.52 -4.20
C TRP A 66 25.27 13.91 -4.46
N LYS A 67 24.45 14.97 -4.48
CA LYS A 67 24.91 16.37 -4.53
C LYS A 67 25.78 16.74 -3.33
N ASN A 68 25.52 16.11 -2.18
CA ASN A 68 26.32 16.27 -0.95
C ASN A 68 27.49 15.28 -0.84
N ARG A 69 28.03 14.82 -1.99
CA ARG A 69 29.26 14.00 -2.07
C ARG A 69 29.19 12.62 -1.42
N LEU A 70 27.99 12.09 -1.14
CA LEU A 70 27.82 10.77 -0.54
C LEU A 70 27.82 9.61 -1.55
N LYS A 71 27.78 9.88 -2.86
CA LYS A 71 27.70 8.82 -3.88
C LYS A 71 28.92 7.90 -3.91
N PRO A 72 30.16 8.42 -4.04
CA PRO A 72 31.34 7.56 -4.04
C PRO A 72 31.49 6.73 -2.74
N PRO A 73 31.37 7.28 -1.52
CA PRO A 73 31.54 6.47 -0.32
C PRO A 73 30.39 5.47 -0.10
N ALA A 74 29.14 5.79 -0.46
CA ALA A 74 28.05 4.81 -0.41
C ALA A 74 28.30 3.64 -1.37
N ALA A 75 28.69 3.94 -2.61
CA ALA A 75 28.98 2.94 -3.64
C ALA A 75 30.15 2.01 -3.25
N LEU A 76 31.16 2.54 -2.54
CA LEU A 76 32.27 1.74 -2.02
C LEU A 76 31.81 0.60 -1.09
N HIS A 77 30.70 0.82 -0.37
CA HIS A 77 30.08 -0.17 0.52
C HIS A 77 28.90 -0.92 -0.14
N GLY A 78 28.70 -0.74 -1.44
CA GLY A 78 27.58 -1.35 -2.17
C GLY A 78 26.20 -0.81 -1.79
N LEU A 79 26.13 0.37 -1.14
CA LEU A 79 24.88 0.91 -0.60
C LEU A 79 24.14 1.76 -1.64
N ASN A 80 22.86 1.46 -1.83
CA ASN A 80 21.91 2.39 -2.41
C ASN A 80 21.45 3.44 -1.38
N PHE A 81 20.68 4.44 -1.80
CA PHE A 81 20.32 5.54 -0.91
C PHE A 81 19.42 5.09 0.26
N MET A 82 18.55 4.08 0.06
CA MET A 82 17.70 3.53 1.13
C MET A 82 18.55 2.77 2.15
N GLU A 83 19.49 1.95 1.67
CA GLU A 83 20.41 1.20 2.54
C GLU A 83 21.34 2.13 3.33
N LEU A 84 21.74 3.26 2.74
CA LEU A 84 22.48 4.29 3.47
C LEU A 84 21.63 4.93 4.57
N ILE A 85 20.35 5.21 4.32
CA ILE A 85 19.46 5.79 5.33
C ILE A 85 19.17 4.78 6.44
N GLU A 86 18.90 3.51 6.12
CA GLU A 86 18.75 2.42 7.09
C GLU A 86 20.01 2.25 7.94
N LEU A 87 21.20 2.36 7.33
CA LEU A 87 22.47 2.28 8.05
C LEU A 87 22.65 3.42 9.06
N VAL A 88 22.15 4.63 8.75
CA VAL A 88 22.30 5.82 9.61
C VAL A 88 21.20 5.90 10.68
N TYR A 89 19.99 5.44 10.35
CA TYR A 89 18.80 5.48 11.19
C TYR A 89 18.13 4.10 11.24
N PRO A 90 18.77 3.12 11.90
CA PRO A 90 18.30 1.73 11.88
C PRO A 90 16.90 1.60 12.47
N ASN A 91 16.01 0.92 11.74
CA ASN A 91 14.61 0.68 12.10
C ASN A 91 13.78 1.95 12.38
N GLN A 92 14.21 3.12 11.89
CA GLN A 92 13.47 4.37 12.10
C GLN A 92 12.48 4.68 11.00
N PHE A 93 12.75 4.19 9.79
CA PHE A 93 11.93 4.48 8.63
C PHE A 93 11.66 3.22 7.83
N PHE A 94 10.48 3.19 7.23
CA PHE A 94 10.09 2.15 6.30
C PHE A 94 10.19 2.63 4.85
N PRO A 95 10.49 1.75 3.89
CA PRO A 95 10.64 2.13 2.49
C PRO A 95 9.44 2.85 1.86
N TRP A 96 8.22 2.50 2.27
CA TRP A 96 6.99 3.13 1.77
C TRP A 96 6.74 4.53 2.32
N GLU A 97 7.47 4.98 3.34
CA GLU A 97 7.33 6.33 3.87
C GLU A 97 8.00 7.38 2.97
N PHE A 98 8.96 6.94 2.15
CA PHE A 98 9.75 7.80 1.27
C PHE A 98 9.00 8.12 -0.02
N LYS A 99 9.20 9.35 -0.54
CA LYS A 99 8.67 9.76 -1.86
C LYS A 99 9.25 8.95 -3.03
N GLN A 100 10.45 8.42 -2.83
CA GLN A 100 11.17 7.63 -3.82
C GLN A 100 11.65 6.36 -3.13
N VAL A 101 11.67 5.26 -3.87
CA VAL A 101 12.41 4.03 -3.51
C VAL A 101 13.39 3.70 -4.62
N SER A 102 14.31 2.76 -4.37
CA SER A 102 15.24 2.27 -5.40
C SER A 102 14.48 1.72 -6.62
N TYR A 103 15.07 1.86 -7.80
CA TYR A 103 14.49 1.30 -9.03
C TYR A 103 14.26 -0.21 -8.89
N GLY A 104 13.13 -0.71 -9.38
CA GLY A 104 12.77 -2.13 -9.27
C GLY A 104 12.27 -2.58 -7.90
N TYR A 105 12.31 -1.74 -6.86
CA TYR A 105 11.96 -2.15 -5.49
C TYR A 105 10.55 -2.75 -5.37
N TRP A 106 9.58 -2.18 -6.07
CA TRP A 106 8.19 -2.68 -6.12
C TRP A 106 7.88 -3.58 -7.33
N MET A 107 8.86 -3.88 -8.19
CA MET A 107 8.62 -4.62 -9.43
C MET A 107 8.69 -6.14 -9.22
N GLY A 108 7.98 -6.87 -10.08
CA GLY A 108 7.99 -8.33 -10.08
C GLY A 108 7.26 -8.96 -8.89
N GLU A 109 7.41 -10.27 -8.78
CA GLU A 109 6.78 -11.08 -7.73
C GLU A 109 7.26 -10.69 -6.33
N GLU A 110 8.57 -10.52 -6.15
CA GLU A 110 9.15 -10.05 -4.89
C GLU A 110 8.64 -8.66 -4.49
N GLY A 111 8.51 -7.74 -5.46
CA GLY A 111 7.96 -6.42 -5.22
C GLY A 111 6.51 -6.47 -4.76
N ARG A 112 5.72 -7.37 -5.35
CA ARG A 112 4.33 -7.63 -4.93
C ARG A 112 4.26 -8.24 -3.53
N GLU A 113 5.15 -9.16 -3.19
CA GLU A 113 5.25 -9.74 -1.83
C GLU A 113 5.66 -8.69 -0.79
N ARG A 114 6.64 -7.83 -1.11
CA ARG A 114 7.00 -6.68 -0.27
C ARG A 114 5.80 -5.77 -0.05
N ALA A 115 5.02 -5.51 -1.10
CA ALA A 115 3.85 -4.65 -1.04
C ALA A 115 2.73 -5.24 -0.16
N THR A 116 2.43 -6.54 -0.26
CA THR A 116 1.43 -7.19 0.61
C THR A 116 1.88 -7.21 2.07
N LYS A 117 3.14 -7.58 2.34
CA LYS A 117 3.72 -7.53 3.71
C LYS A 117 3.66 -6.12 4.30
N THR A 118 3.98 -5.11 3.50
CA THR A 118 3.92 -3.70 3.90
C THR A 118 2.52 -3.31 4.35
N VAL A 119 1.52 -3.55 3.50
CA VAL A 119 0.14 -3.17 3.82
C VAL A 119 -0.36 -3.97 5.02
N LYS A 120 -0.05 -5.28 5.10
CA LYS A 120 -0.41 -6.12 6.23
C LYS A 120 0.13 -5.57 7.56
N TYR A 121 1.42 -5.22 7.60
CA TYR A 121 2.04 -4.61 8.78
C TYR A 121 1.37 -3.29 9.18
N VAL A 122 1.07 -2.41 8.21
CA VAL A 122 0.36 -1.16 8.50
C VAL A 122 -1.05 -1.42 9.06
N VAL A 123 -1.75 -2.43 8.53
CA VAL A 123 -3.08 -2.82 9.01
C VAL A 123 -3.05 -3.40 10.43
N GLU A 124 -2.15 -4.36 10.68
CA GLU A 124 -2.12 -5.15 11.91
C GLU A 124 -1.38 -4.45 13.05
N GLU A 125 -0.23 -3.84 12.76
CA GLU A 125 0.69 -3.34 13.80
C GLU A 125 0.55 -1.83 14.01
N ILE A 126 0.45 -1.07 12.92
CA ILE A 126 0.38 0.41 13.00
C ILE A 126 -1.03 0.87 13.34
N GLU A 127 -2.02 0.43 12.57
CA GLU A 127 -3.40 0.87 12.72
C GLU A 127 -4.29 -0.04 13.55
N LYS A 128 -3.86 -1.30 13.73
CA LYS A 128 -4.56 -2.31 14.52
C LYS A 128 -6.03 -2.42 14.11
N ILE A 129 -6.29 -2.48 12.80
CA ILE A 129 -7.65 -2.55 12.26
C ILE A 129 -8.19 -3.96 12.51
N PRO A 130 -9.33 -4.13 13.21
CA PRO A 130 -9.95 -5.42 13.36
C PRO A 130 -10.33 -6.01 12.00
N ILE A 131 -10.16 -7.33 11.83
CA ILE A 131 -10.48 -8.06 10.59
C ILE A 131 -11.91 -7.74 10.12
N ALA A 132 -12.88 -7.70 11.04
CA ALA A 132 -14.28 -7.40 10.72
C ALA A 132 -14.51 -6.01 10.10
N ASP A 133 -13.62 -5.05 10.37
CA ASP A 133 -13.74 -3.66 9.91
C ASP A 133 -12.98 -3.38 8.61
N LEU A 134 -12.15 -4.33 8.14
CA LEU A 134 -11.33 -4.15 6.94
C LEU A 134 -12.11 -3.69 5.71
N PRO A 135 -13.30 -4.24 5.39
CA PRO A 135 -14.04 -3.80 4.19
C PRO A 135 -14.48 -2.33 4.22
N GLN A 136 -14.61 -1.75 5.42
CA GLN A 136 -15.00 -0.34 5.60
C GLN A 136 -13.80 0.58 5.75
N ARG A 137 -12.75 0.11 6.44
CA ARG A 137 -11.57 0.93 6.77
C ARG A 137 -10.47 0.89 5.70
N ILE A 138 -10.33 -0.20 4.95
CA ILE A 138 -9.37 -0.30 3.84
C ILE A 138 -10.00 0.26 2.57
N ASN A 139 -9.82 1.56 2.36
CA ASN A 139 -10.32 2.30 1.21
C ASN A 139 -9.21 3.21 0.65
N THR A 140 -9.51 3.97 -0.42
CA THR A 140 -8.52 4.86 -1.04
C THR A 140 -7.92 5.87 -0.04
N ASP A 141 -8.68 6.35 0.93
CA ASP A 141 -8.18 7.30 1.93
C ASP A 141 -7.23 6.64 2.93
N PHE A 142 -7.45 5.37 3.29
CA PHE A 142 -6.45 4.56 4.02
C PHE A 142 -5.11 4.51 3.27
N PHE A 143 -5.12 4.25 1.96
CA PHE A 143 -3.88 4.22 1.19
C PHE A 143 -3.24 5.61 1.08
N LYS A 144 -4.03 6.68 0.92
CA LYS A 144 -3.50 8.06 0.85
C LYS A 144 -2.81 8.46 2.14
N ARG A 145 -3.47 8.32 3.29
CA ARG A 145 -2.93 8.80 4.57
C ARG A 145 -1.73 7.99 5.05
N ASN A 146 -1.63 6.73 4.65
CA ASN A 146 -0.46 5.89 4.93
C ASN A 146 0.62 5.94 3.85
N ARG A 147 0.47 6.78 2.81
CA ARG A 147 1.41 6.89 1.68
C ARG A 147 1.60 5.58 0.89
N LEU A 148 0.58 4.73 0.87
CA LEU A 148 0.57 3.43 0.20
C LEU A 148 -0.16 3.47 -1.16
N ILE A 149 -0.38 4.65 -1.75
CA ILE A 149 -1.13 4.79 -3.00
C ILE A 149 -0.47 4.06 -4.16
N SER A 150 0.85 4.18 -4.30
CA SER A 150 1.61 3.46 -5.33
C SER A 150 1.48 1.95 -5.17
N ILE A 151 1.43 1.45 -3.93
CA ILE A 151 1.17 0.05 -3.65
C ILE A 151 -0.24 -0.32 -4.10
N MET A 152 -1.27 0.46 -3.74
CA MET A 152 -2.65 0.19 -4.19
C MET A 152 -2.77 0.13 -5.71
N ASP A 153 -2.06 1.01 -6.43
CA ASP A 153 -2.06 1.06 -7.89
C ASP A 153 -1.49 -0.23 -8.52
N MET A 154 -0.52 -0.88 -7.87
CA MET A 154 -0.03 -2.20 -8.29
C MET A 154 -1.13 -3.28 -8.30
N PHE A 155 -2.20 -3.09 -7.53
CA PHE A 155 -3.36 -3.99 -7.44
C PHE A 155 -4.56 -3.44 -8.21
N GLY A 156 -4.31 -2.74 -9.33
CA GLY A 156 -5.35 -2.17 -10.19
C GLY A 156 -6.17 -1.08 -9.50
N SER A 157 -5.52 -0.32 -8.61
CA SER A 157 -6.11 0.74 -7.80
C SER A 157 -7.36 0.26 -7.01
N SER A 158 -7.34 -1.01 -6.58
CA SER A 158 -8.46 -1.65 -5.88
C SER A 158 -8.08 -2.02 -4.44
N PRO A 159 -8.66 -1.34 -3.43
CA PRO A 159 -8.48 -1.71 -2.03
C PRO A 159 -8.82 -3.18 -1.73
N TYR A 160 -9.87 -3.70 -2.37
CA TYR A 160 -10.24 -5.11 -2.27
C TYR A 160 -9.12 -6.04 -2.77
N GLN A 161 -8.52 -5.77 -3.94
CA GLN A 161 -7.47 -6.64 -4.50
C GLN A 161 -6.23 -6.69 -3.60
N VAL A 162 -5.94 -5.60 -2.90
CA VAL A 162 -4.87 -5.58 -1.88
C VAL A 162 -5.26 -6.46 -0.70
N VAL A 163 -6.48 -6.32 -0.16
CA VAL A 163 -6.95 -7.14 0.97
C VAL A 163 -7.03 -8.62 0.60
N GLU A 164 -7.53 -8.96 -0.59
CA GLU A 164 -7.60 -10.33 -1.09
C GLU A 164 -6.20 -10.95 -1.23
N ALA A 165 -5.19 -10.15 -1.58
CA ALA A 165 -3.82 -10.63 -1.63
C ALA A 165 -3.20 -10.88 -0.24
N ILE A 166 -3.71 -10.23 0.81
CA ILE A 166 -3.22 -10.37 2.19
C ILE A 166 -4.00 -11.45 2.95
N TYR A 167 -5.32 -11.49 2.75
CA TYR A 167 -6.28 -12.36 3.42
C TYR A 167 -7.15 -13.08 2.37
N PRO A 168 -6.56 -14.03 1.62
CA PRO A 168 -7.24 -14.65 0.48
C PRO A 168 -8.53 -15.38 0.88
N GLY A 169 -9.59 -15.13 0.13
CA GLY A 169 -10.90 -15.76 0.31
C GLY A 169 -11.68 -15.33 1.56
N LEU A 170 -11.13 -14.43 2.39
CA LEU A 170 -11.77 -14.03 3.64
C LEU A 170 -12.93 -13.04 3.41
N PHE A 171 -12.84 -12.24 2.35
CA PHE A 171 -13.83 -11.22 2.02
C PHE A 171 -14.33 -11.36 0.60
N GLN A 172 -15.54 -10.91 0.38
CA GLN A 172 -16.14 -10.77 -0.92
C GLN A 172 -16.05 -9.32 -1.40
N PRO A 173 -15.89 -9.07 -2.72
CA PRO A 173 -15.72 -7.73 -3.28
C PRO A 173 -16.82 -6.73 -2.87
N TRP A 174 -18.04 -7.21 -2.69
CA TRP A 174 -19.21 -6.39 -2.37
C TRP A 174 -19.36 -6.05 -0.88
N GLN A 175 -18.51 -6.59 -0.01
CA GLN A 175 -18.48 -6.18 1.39
C GLN A 175 -17.75 -4.84 1.58
N PHE A 176 -16.96 -4.41 0.59
CA PHE A 176 -16.18 -3.18 0.65
C PHE A 176 -17.04 -1.95 0.40
N ALA A 177 -16.74 -0.85 1.10
CA ALA A 177 -17.42 0.43 0.93
C ALA A 177 -17.37 0.91 -0.54
N ASN A 178 -16.22 0.74 -1.18
CA ASN A 178 -16.02 0.99 -2.60
C ASN A 178 -15.88 -0.35 -3.33
N VAL A 179 -17.01 -0.86 -3.84
CA VAL A 179 -17.04 -2.12 -4.60
C VAL A 179 -16.15 -1.99 -5.86
N PRO A 180 -15.27 -2.96 -6.15
CA PRO A 180 -14.38 -2.91 -7.30
C PRO A 180 -15.09 -2.66 -8.63
N LEU A 181 -14.41 -1.94 -9.54
CA LEU A 181 -14.89 -1.75 -10.91
C LEU A 181 -15.20 -3.11 -11.56
N ASN A 182 -16.32 -3.18 -12.27
CA ASN A 182 -16.83 -4.39 -12.94
C ASN A 182 -17.28 -5.56 -12.04
N CYS A 183 -17.28 -5.44 -10.71
CA CYS A 183 -17.82 -6.48 -9.82
C CYS A 183 -19.23 -6.92 -10.26
N TRP A 184 -20.10 -5.95 -10.60
CA TRP A 184 -21.48 -6.18 -11.04
C TRP A 184 -21.64 -6.50 -12.53
N LYS A 185 -20.55 -6.82 -13.24
CA LYS A 185 -20.60 -7.44 -14.58
C LYS A 185 -20.31 -8.94 -14.52
N ASN A 186 -19.79 -9.44 -13.39
CA ASN A 186 -19.49 -10.85 -13.20
C ASN A 186 -20.73 -11.59 -12.69
N ALA A 187 -21.25 -12.54 -13.49
CA ALA A 187 -22.45 -13.31 -13.16
C ALA A 187 -22.30 -14.13 -11.86
N THR A 188 -21.09 -14.65 -11.59
CA THR A 188 -20.79 -15.40 -10.37
C THR A 188 -20.90 -14.51 -9.13
N PHE A 189 -20.33 -13.30 -9.18
CA PHE A 189 -20.44 -12.33 -8.07
C PHE A 189 -21.86 -11.82 -7.88
N ILE A 190 -22.60 -11.60 -8.97
CA ILE A 190 -24.03 -11.26 -8.89
C ILE A 190 -24.78 -12.38 -8.16
N LYS A 191 -24.59 -13.64 -8.58
CA LYS A 191 -25.26 -14.79 -7.98
C LYS A 191 -24.91 -14.97 -6.52
N GLN A 192 -23.62 -14.99 -6.17
CA GLN A 192 -23.16 -15.15 -4.78
C GLN A 192 -23.68 -14.02 -3.88
N SER A 193 -23.62 -12.76 -4.36
CA SER A 193 -24.13 -11.61 -3.62
C SER A 193 -25.65 -11.67 -3.44
N MET A 194 -26.39 -12.09 -4.47
CA MET A 194 -27.83 -12.30 -4.39
C MET A 194 -28.18 -13.44 -3.43
N ASP A 195 -27.53 -14.60 -3.53
CA ASP A 195 -27.80 -15.75 -2.66
C ASP A 195 -27.53 -15.40 -1.19
N GLN A 196 -26.43 -14.68 -0.92
CA GLN A 196 -26.15 -14.18 0.42
C GLN A 196 -27.25 -13.22 0.90
N LEU A 197 -27.65 -12.24 0.06
CA LEU A 197 -28.72 -11.30 0.42
C LEU A 197 -30.04 -12.03 0.71
N LEU A 198 -30.46 -12.95 -0.16
CA LEU A 198 -31.77 -13.59 -0.07
C LEU A 198 -31.85 -14.60 1.07
N PHE A 199 -30.82 -15.44 1.22
CA PHE A 199 -30.91 -16.63 2.07
C PHE A 199 -30.19 -16.47 3.40
N HIS A 200 -29.10 -15.69 3.45
CA HIS A 200 -28.40 -15.44 4.70
C HIS A 200 -28.92 -14.18 5.39
N ASP A 201 -28.97 -13.06 4.66
CA ASP A 201 -29.29 -11.75 5.25
C ASP A 201 -30.80 -11.59 5.48
N LEU A 202 -31.63 -11.89 4.47
CA LEU A 202 -33.10 -11.81 4.54
C LEU A 202 -33.77 -13.11 5.02
N LYS A 203 -33.01 -14.21 5.10
CA LYS A 203 -33.47 -15.52 5.58
C LYS A 203 -34.71 -16.09 4.87
N PHE A 204 -34.87 -15.79 3.57
CA PHE A 204 -35.87 -16.46 2.75
C PHE A 204 -35.51 -17.94 2.61
N GLN A 205 -36.52 -18.81 2.53
CA GLN A 205 -36.32 -20.25 2.48
C GLN A 205 -35.95 -20.74 1.07
N ASN A 206 -36.44 -20.04 0.04
CA ASN A 206 -36.21 -20.40 -1.36
C ASN A 206 -36.48 -19.21 -2.29
N TYR A 207 -36.18 -19.38 -3.57
CA TYR A 207 -36.38 -18.35 -4.58
C TYR A 207 -37.87 -17.98 -4.79
N GLN A 208 -38.81 -18.89 -4.57
CA GLN A 208 -40.24 -18.59 -4.71
C GLN A 208 -40.70 -17.59 -3.65
N GLU A 209 -40.29 -17.80 -2.40
CA GLU A 209 -40.51 -16.82 -1.33
C GLU A 209 -39.82 -15.50 -1.65
N ALA A 210 -38.55 -15.55 -2.08
CA ALA A 210 -37.78 -14.36 -2.45
C ALA A 210 -38.48 -13.53 -3.54
N LEU A 211 -39.05 -14.17 -4.56
CA LEU A 211 -39.74 -13.50 -5.67
C LEU A 211 -40.92 -12.65 -5.18
N THR A 212 -41.64 -13.14 -4.17
CA THR A 212 -42.81 -12.47 -3.58
C THR A 212 -42.42 -11.37 -2.59
N LYS A 213 -41.38 -11.60 -1.77
CA LYS A 213 -41.04 -10.73 -0.64
C LYS A 213 -39.94 -9.72 -0.92
N ILE A 214 -39.13 -9.89 -1.98
CA ILE A 214 -38.02 -8.97 -2.27
C ILE A 214 -38.53 -7.56 -2.58
N LYS A 215 -37.92 -6.57 -1.93
CA LYS A 215 -38.21 -5.15 -2.14
C LYS A 215 -36.93 -4.38 -2.46
N LYS A 216 -37.09 -3.15 -2.97
CA LYS A 216 -35.95 -2.28 -3.30
C LYS A 216 -35.15 -1.94 -2.04
N GLU A 217 -35.84 -1.69 -0.93
CA GLU A 217 -35.29 -1.23 0.35
C GLU A 217 -34.23 -2.20 0.88
N HIS A 218 -34.45 -3.51 0.73
CA HIS A 218 -33.50 -4.55 1.14
C HIS A 218 -32.10 -4.34 0.52
N PHE A 219 -32.00 -3.90 -0.74
CA PHE A 219 -30.70 -3.65 -1.36
C PHE A 219 -29.96 -2.47 -0.71
N PHE A 220 -30.68 -1.46 -0.21
CA PHE A 220 -30.06 -0.30 0.43
C PHE A 220 -29.68 -0.61 1.88
N GLU A 221 -30.59 -1.27 2.63
CA GLU A 221 -30.38 -1.69 4.02
C GLU A 221 -29.14 -2.58 4.15
N TYR A 222 -28.96 -3.54 3.25
CA TYR A 222 -27.83 -4.49 3.26
C TYR A 222 -26.64 -4.06 2.38
N ARG A 223 -26.54 -2.76 2.06
CA ARG A 223 -25.42 -2.17 1.29
C ARG A 223 -25.16 -2.83 -0.07
N ARG A 224 -26.21 -3.35 -0.71
CA ARG A 224 -26.22 -3.91 -2.09
C ARG A 224 -26.83 -2.94 -3.11
N SER A 225 -26.85 -1.64 -2.82
CA SER A 225 -27.37 -0.62 -3.74
C SER A 225 -26.61 -0.62 -5.07
N GLY A 226 -25.28 -0.82 -5.03
CA GLY A 226 -24.46 -0.97 -6.23
C GLY A 226 -24.89 -2.12 -7.13
N LEU A 227 -25.22 -3.28 -6.54
CA LEU A 227 -25.76 -4.44 -7.28
C LEU A 227 -27.08 -4.08 -7.96
N PHE A 228 -28.02 -3.51 -7.19
CA PHE A 228 -29.33 -3.11 -7.70
C PHE A 228 -29.22 -2.10 -8.84
N ILE A 229 -28.39 -1.07 -8.68
CA ILE A 229 -28.21 0.00 -9.66
C ILE A 229 -27.46 -0.51 -10.90
N ARG A 230 -26.33 -1.19 -10.72
CA ARG A 230 -25.41 -1.53 -11.83
C ARG A 230 -25.79 -2.83 -12.55
N ALA A 231 -26.16 -3.89 -11.82
CA ALA A 231 -26.53 -5.17 -12.44
C ALA A 231 -28.00 -5.17 -12.88
N PHE A 232 -28.90 -4.62 -12.06
CA PHE A 232 -30.35 -4.69 -12.30
C PHE A 232 -30.97 -3.38 -12.78
N ARG A 233 -30.14 -2.37 -13.13
CA ARG A 233 -30.58 -1.07 -13.68
C ARG A 233 -31.68 -0.41 -12.84
N SER A 234 -31.57 -0.54 -11.51
CA SER A 234 -32.53 -0.02 -10.54
C SER A 234 -33.97 -0.54 -10.73
N SER A 235 -34.14 -1.74 -11.31
CA SER A 235 -35.44 -2.31 -11.63
C SER A 235 -35.72 -3.58 -10.83
N LEU A 236 -36.75 -3.53 -9.97
CA LEU A 236 -37.22 -4.71 -9.23
C LEU A 236 -37.78 -5.79 -10.17
N GLN A 237 -38.30 -5.41 -11.34
CA GLN A 237 -38.70 -6.37 -12.37
C GLN A 237 -37.50 -7.13 -12.93
N SER A 238 -36.36 -6.46 -13.12
CA SER A 238 -35.12 -7.12 -13.57
C SER A 238 -34.58 -8.08 -12.51
N VAL A 239 -34.66 -7.71 -11.24
CA VAL A 239 -34.33 -8.62 -10.11
C VAL A 239 -35.25 -9.85 -10.12
N ARG A 240 -36.57 -9.65 -10.22
CA ARG A 240 -37.55 -10.75 -10.24
C ARG A 240 -37.33 -11.68 -11.43
N LYS A 241 -37.08 -11.13 -12.62
CA LYS A 241 -36.73 -11.90 -13.82
C LYS A 241 -35.49 -12.77 -13.58
N TRP A 242 -34.45 -12.20 -12.96
CA TRP A 242 -33.23 -12.95 -12.61
C TRP A 242 -33.52 -14.09 -11.62
N ILE A 243 -34.33 -13.84 -10.58
CA ILE A 243 -34.74 -14.89 -9.62
C ILE A 243 -35.49 -16.02 -10.34
N SER A 244 -36.44 -15.70 -11.21
CA SER A 244 -37.17 -16.70 -12.01
C SER A 244 -36.25 -17.54 -12.90
N GLN A 245 -35.20 -16.92 -13.47
CA GLN A 245 -34.19 -17.66 -14.24
C GLN A 245 -33.39 -18.64 -13.38
N GLN A 246 -33.01 -18.24 -12.15
CA GLN A 246 -32.31 -19.16 -11.24
C GLN A 246 -33.17 -20.36 -10.85
N MET A 247 -34.48 -20.15 -10.66
CA MET A 247 -35.43 -21.24 -10.40
C MET A 247 -35.48 -22.23 -11.56
N ALA A 248 -35.61 -21.74 -12.81
CA ALA A 248 -35.68 -22.59 -14.00
C ALA A 248 -34.40 -23.43 -14.19
N CYS A 249 -33.23 -22.83 -13.97
CA CYS A 249 -31.96 -23.54 -14.02
C CYS A 249 -31.83 -24.61 -12.92
N ALA A 250 -32.38 -24.38 -11.73
CA ALA A 250 -32.35 -25.33 -10.63
C ALA A 250 -33.31 -26.53 -10.83
N SER A 251 -34.40 -26.35 -11.59
CA SER A 251 -35.35 -27.41 -11.91
C SER A 251 -35.03 -28.21 -13.19
N GLY A 252 -33.91 -27.92 -13.86
CA GLY A 252 -33.45 -28.69 -15.03
C GLY A 252 -34.33 -28.60 -16.27
N VAL A 253 -35.19 -27.59 -16.36
CA VAL A 253 -36.08 -27.38 -17.50
C VAL A 253 -35.41 -26.37 -18.44
N ASN A 254 -34.69 -26.90 -19.44
CA ASN A 254 -34.30 -26.15 -20.64
C ASN A 254 -35.50 -25.98 -21.57
#